data_AF-A0A1A3CKE9-F1
#
_entry.id   AF-A0A1A3CKE9-F1
#
_cell.length_a   1.000
_cell.length_b   1.000
_cell.length_c   1.000
_cell.angle_alpha   90.00
_cell.angle_beta   90.00
_cell.angle_gamma   90.00
#
_symmetry.space_group_name_H-M   'P 1'
#
loop_
_entity.id
_entity.type
_entity.pdbx_description
1 polymer ?
#
loop_
_entity_poly.entity_id
_entity_poly.type
_entity_poly.pdbx_seq_one_letter_code
_entity_poly.pdbx_strand_id
1 'polypeptide(L)' 'MLDADLTSMPPILIQVGGREMLIDDSRRLAERLQSAGSHVEIQVFRGQIHVFQAMFRILPEARDAIHRAGRFLEASGIL' A
#
# COMPACT_ATOMS: atom_id res chain seq x y z
N MET A 1 10.38 12.61 -4.44
CA MET A 1 9.43 11.54 -4.83
C MET A 1 8.33 12.05 -5.76
N LEU A 2 7.86 13.30 -5.62
CA LEU A 2 6.82 13.87 -6.50
C LEU A 2 7.27 14.04 -7.98
N ASP A 3 8.58 14.06 -8.26
CA ASP A 3 9.12 14.17 -9.63
C ASP A 3 9.91 12.94 -10.08
N ALA A 4 9.77 11.81 -9.37
CA ALA A 4 10.41 10.57 -9.81
C ALA A 4 9.80 10.07 -11.12
N ASP A 5 10.64 9.50 -11.98
CA ASP A 5 10.18 8.63 -13.06
C ASP A 5 9.58 7.36 -12.46
N LEU A 6 8.34 7.07 -12.83
CA LEU A 6 7.53 5.97 -12.31
C LEU A 6 7.21 4.95 -13.40
N THR A 7 7.81 5.08 -14.58
CA THR A 7 7.61 4.14 -15.67
C THR A 7 8.26 2.79 -15.36
N SER A 8 7.69 1.71 -15.90
CA SER A 8 8.23 0.35 -15.80
C SER A 8 8.42 -0.19 -14.36
N MET A 9 7.67 0.32 -13.38
CA MET A 9 7.72 -0.20 -12.02
C MET A 9 7.04 -1.58 -11.94
N PRO A 10 7.53 -2.49 -11.06
CA PRO A 10 6.90 -3.80 -10.83
C PRO A 10 5.48 -3.64 -10.26
N PRO A 11 4.71 -4.73 -10.06
CA PRO A 11 3.49 -4.67 -9.26
C PRO A 11 3.74 -3.99 -7.89
N ILE A 12 2.89 -3.03 -7.52
CA ILE A 12 3.01 -2.29 -6.25
C ILE A 12 1.75 -2.46 -5.40
N LEU A 13 1.95 -2.77 -4.13
CA LEU A 13 0.94 -2.68 -3.09
C LEU A 13 1.19 -1.44 -2.21
N ILE A 14 0.17 -0.62 -2.04
CA ILE A 14 0.17 0.53 -1.11
C ILE A 14 -0.86 0.25 -0.01
N GLN A 15 -0.42 0.19 1.24
CA GLN A 15 -1.31 0.10 2.40
C GLN A 15 -1.23 1.38 3.23
N VAL A 16 -2.37 1.98 3.53
CA VAL A 16 -2.45 3.26 4.25
C VAL A 16 -3.60 3.27 5.25
N GLY A 17 -3.39 3.93 6.39
CA GLY A 17 -4.42 4.18 7.37
C GLY A 17 -5.46 5.20 6.88
N GLY A 18 -6.73 4.97 7.25
CA GLY A 18 -7.83 5.88 6.96
C GLY A 18 -7.85 7.13 7.85
N ARG A 19 -7.02 7.18 8.89
CA ARG A 19 -6.91 8.26 9.87
C ARG A 19 -5.46 8.76 10.00
N GLU A 20 -4.79 8.93 8.88
CA GLU A 20 -3.45 9.52 8.84
C GLU A 20 -3.35 10.64 7.81
N MET A 21 -2.36 11.51 7.99
CA MET A 21 -2.15 12.68 7.12
C MET A 21 -1.72 12.30 5.69
N LEU A 22 -1.11 11.12 5.51
CA LEU A 22 -0.53 10.68 4.24
C LEU A 22 -1.50 9.91 3.34
N ILE A 23 -2.79 9.86 3.68
CA ILE A 23 -3.79 9.16 2.86
C ILE A 23 -3.88 9.74 1.44
N ASP A 24 -3.85 11.06 1.32
CA ASP A 24 -3.97 11.71 0.01
C ASP A 24 -2.65 11.62 -0.78
N ASP A 25 -1.49 11.61 -0.12
CA ASP A 25 -0.21 11.32 -0.76
C ASP A 25 -0.17 9.89 -1.30
N SER A 26 -0.70 8.93 -0.55
CA SER A 26 -0.80 7.53 -0.95
C SER A 26 -1.71 7.35 -2.16
N ARG A 27 -2.86 8.04 -2.19
CA ARG A 27 -3.76 8.07 -3.36
C ARG A 27 -3.10 8.68 -4.58
N ARG A 28 -2.47 9.85 -4.42
CA ARG A 28 -1.76 10.54 -5.51
C ARG A 28 -0.63 9.68 -6.09
N LEU A 29 0.10 8.97 -5.23
CA LEU A 29 1.13 8.04 -5.68
C LEU A 29 0.53 6.89 -6.50
N ALA A 30 -0.56 6.28 -6.02
CA ALA A 30 -1.25 5.21 -6.73
C ALA A 30 -1.72 5.66 -8.12
N GLU A 31 -2.36 6.83 -8.20
CA GLU A 31 -2.83 7.42 -9.46
C GLU A 31 -1.67 7.66 -10.44
N ARG A 32 -0.53 8.18 -9.96
CA ARG A 32 0.64 8.43 -10.81
C ARG A 32 1.27 7.13 -11.32
N LEU A 33 1.42 6.12 -10.46
CA LEU A 33 1.95 4.81 -10.84
C LEU A 33 1.03 4.10 -11.86
N GLN A 34 -0.28 4.14 -11.64
CA GLN A 34 -1.26 3.59 -12.59
C GLN A 34 -1.21 4.32 -13.93
N SER A 35 -1.13 5.65 -13.90
CA SER A 35 -0.99 6.47 -15.12
C SER A 35 0.32 6.21 -15.87
N ALA A 36 1.37 5.78 -15.16
CA ALA A 36 2.65 5.36 -15.73
C ALA A 36 2.65 3.90 -16.24
N GLY A 37 1.53 3.17 -16.13
CA GLY A 37 1.34 1.83 -16.67
C GLY A 37 1.62 0.68 -15.70
N SER A 38 1.91 0.95 -14.43
CA SER A 38 2.16 -0.09 -13.43
C SER A 38 0.87 -0.71 -12.89
N HIS A 39 0.93 -2.00 -12.54
CA HIS A 39 -0.12 -2.65 -11.76
C HIS A 39 -0.03 -2.19 -10.30
N VAL A 40 -1.08 -1.53 -9.81
CA VAL A 40 -1.08 -0.96 -8.46
C VAL A 40 -2.35 -1.34 -7.72
N GLU A 41 -2.17 -1.92 -6.54
CA GLU A 41 -3.23 -2.13 -5.56
C GLU A 41 -3.07 -1.13 -4.40
N ILE A 42 -4.12 -0.38 -4.07
CA ILE A 42 -4.15 0.47 -2.88
C ILE A 42 -5.21 -0.04 -1.91
N GLN A 43 -4.81 -0.22 -0.65
CA GLN A 43 -5.66 -0.68 0.45
C GLN A 43 -5.71 0.40 1.53
N VAL A 44 -6.90 0.98 1.70
CA VAL A 44 -7.16 1.98 2.76
C VAL A 44 -7.81 1.29 3.96
N PHE A 45 -7.10 1.26 5.08
CA PHE A 45 -7.60 0.65 6.31
C PHE A 45 -8.36 1.68 7.15
N ARG A 46 -9.68 1.68 7.05
CA ARG A 46 -10.55 2.64 7.73
C ARG A 46 -10.23 2.73 9.23
N GLY A 47 -10.06 3.96 9.72
CA GLY A 47 -9.81 4.24 11.14
C GLY A 47 -8.39 3.99 11.62
N GLN A 48 -7.54 3.36 10.81
CA GLN A 48 -6.16 3.08 11.20
C GLN A 48 -5.25 4.30 11.06
N ILE A 49 -4.25 4.33 11.92
CA ILE A 49 -3.23 5.38 11.97
C ILE A 49 -2.00 4.99 11.15
N HIS A 50 -1.06 5.91 11.06
CA HIS A 50 0.21 5.73 10.38
C HIS A 50 0.94 4.47 10.86
N VAL A 51 1.32 3.60 9.93
CA VAL A 51 2.07 2.36 10.16
C VAL A 51 1.41 1.44 11.21
N PHE A 52 0.08 1.35 11.21
CA PHE A 52 -0.67 0.48 12.12
C PHE A 52 -0.24 -0.99 12.06
N GLN A 53 0.39 -1.45 10.96
CA GLN A 53 0.96 -2.79 10.81
C GLN A 53 1.94 -3.15 11.95
N ALA A 54 2.67 -2.17 12.52
CA ALA A 54 3.56 -2.39 13.64
C ALA A 54 2.83 -2.91 14.91
N MET A 55 1.50 -2.74 14.98
CA MET A 55 0.65 -3.17 16.09
C MET A 55 0.09 -4.59 15.92
N PHE A 56 0.64 -5.42 15.01
CA PHE A 56 0.12 -6.76 14.68
C PHE A 56 -0.13 -7.68 15.88
N ARG A 57 0.57 -7.49 17.00
CA ARG A 57 0.37 -8.28 18.23
C ARG A 57 -0.97 -7.99 18.92
N ILE A 58 -1.51 -6.78 18.75
CA ILE A 58 -2.68 -6.30 19.51
C ILE A 58 -3.83 -5.84 18.60
N LEU A 59 -3.57 -5.58 17.32
CA LEU A 59 -4.54 -5.06 16.37
C LEU A 59 -4.84 -6.11 15.27
N PRO A 60 -6.09 -6.61 15.16
CA PRO A 60 -6.46 -7.57 14.11
C PRO A 60 -6.24 -7.06 12.69
N GLU A 61 -6.56 -5.79 12.44
CA GLU A 61 -6.40 -5.15 11.14
C GLU A 61 -4.94 -5.11 10.69
N ALA A 62 -4.01 -4.94 11.63
CA ALA A 62 -2.57 -5.01 11.35
C ALA A 62 -2.14 -6.40 10.88
N ARG A 63 -2.70 -7.47 11.46
CA ARG A 63 -2.45 -8.84 10.99
C ARG A 63 -3.06 -9.07 9.61
N ASP A 64 -4.28 -8.58 9.37
CA ASP A 64 -4.91 -8.68 8.05
C ASP A 64 -4.07 -7.95 6.98
N ALA A 65 -3.56 -6.75 7.29
CA ALA A 65 -2.66 -6.01 6.42
C ALA A 65 -1.40 -6.80 6.06
N ILE A 66 -0.72 -7.40 7.06
CA ILE A 66 0.46 -8.23 6.83
C ILE A 66 0.13 -9.46 5.98
N HIS A 67 -0.98 -10.16 6.27
CA HIS A 67 -1.39 -11.32 5.47
C HIS A 67 -1.75 -10.94 4.03
N ARG A 68 -2.37 -9.79 3.80
CA ARG A 68 -2.64 -9.26 2.45
C ARG A 68 -1.34 -8.96 1.70
N ALA A 69 -0.35 -8.38 2.38
CA ALA A 69 0.96 -8.15 1.80
C ALA A 69 1.65 -9.46 1.41
N GLY A 70 1.57 -10.50 2.25
CA GLY A 70 2.06 -11.84 1.91
C GLY A 70 1.42 -12.42 0.64
N ARG A 71 0.08 -12.39 0.57
CA ARG A 71 -0.66 -12.86 -0.62
C ARG A 71 -0.31 -12.07 -1.89
N PHE A 72 -0.07 -10.77 -1.75
CA PHE A 72 0.35 -9.93 -2.87
C PHE A 72 1.72 -10.34 -3.41
N LEU A 73 2.68 -10.63 -2.52
CA LEU A 73 4.02 -11.08 -2.91
C LEU A 73 4.00 -12.44 -3.61
N GLU A 74 3.22 -13.40 -3.09
CA GLU A 74 2.99 -14.71 -3.72
C GLU A 74 2.38 -14.54 -5.13
N ALA A 75 1.32 -13.73 -5.25
CA ALA A 75 0.67 -13.47 -6.54
C ALA A 75 1.58 -12.74 -7.54
N SER A 76 2.56 -11.98 -7.05
CA SER A 76 3.54 -11.26 -7.87
C SER A 76 4.73 -12.12 -8.30
N GLY A 77 4.81 -13.39 -7.85
CA GLY A 77 5.92 -14.30 -8.16
C GLY A 77 7.25 -13.91 -7.51
N ILE A 78 7.20 -13.11 -6.43
CA ILE A 78 8.36 -12.69 -5.65
C ILE A 78 8.67 -13.70 -4.54
N LEU A 79 7.65 -14.46 -4.11
CA LEU A 79 7.71 -15.59 -3.17
C LEU A 79 7.10 -16.82 -3.85
#